data_AF-A0A1Q9Q518-F1
#
_entry.id   AF-A0A1Q9Q518-F1
#
_cell.length_a   1.000
_cell.length_b   1.000
_cell.length_c   1.000
_cell.angle_alpha   90.00
_cell.angle_beta   90.00
_cell.angle_gamma   90.00
#
_symmetry.space_group_name_H-M   'P 1'
#
loop_
_entity.id
_entity.type
_entity.pdbx_description
1 polymer ?
#
loop_
_entity_poly.entity_id
_entity_poly.type
_entity_poly.pdbx_seq_one_letter_code
_entity_poly.pdbx_strand_id
1 'polypeptide(L)'
;MKKLYMIFGLFIIFFLAVSVQQYMMPPKVQESITFFPIDPKVTYKKAETNLELIETPAQTLNWKASSTLDRKAYLRQDASLLYSNGRLVSEFHDWKQNSDTIIQEKQISMKGSALLQAVTFHHAELHEKKELIFSSQTMSEHQLYIILLNSEAKSFITPESLDEKEWKQKLDEQTERMLQLSWNKGVGHYSIKLDNYQAFPLSEFNRRSKESLSGFSKSETARVVGNLWEGLYKNYLLGIKKADGTIESPIGSTIPLILVSNDKSHLLALTETAKGEPILLRQLISDTD
;
A
#
# COMPACT_ATOMS: atom_id res chain seq x y z
N MET A 1 -13.12 -55.06 21.61
CA MET A 1 -11.72 -54.59 21.73
C MET A 1 -11.00 -54.47 20.37
N LYS A 2 -10.90 -55.51 19.53
CA LYS A 2 -10.22 -55.42 18.20
C LYS A 2 -10.74 -54.31 17.27
N LYS A 3 -12.06 -54.10 17.18
CA LYS A 3 -12.66 -53.01 16.39
C LYS A 3 -12.28 -51.60 16.89
N LEU A 4 -12.07 -51.46 18.20
CA LEU A 4 -11.71 -50.17 18.81
C LEU A 4 -10.25 -49.80 18.50
N TYR A 5 -9.34 -50.79 18.55
CA TYR A 5 -7.95 -50.60 18.12
C TYR A 5 -7.82 -50.29 16.63
N MET A 6 -8.68 -50.89 15.79
CA MET A 6 -8.72 -50.62 14.35
C MET A 6 -9.19 -49.19 14.06
N ILE A 7 -10.23 -48.71 14.77
CA ILE A 7 -10.70 -47.32 14.65
C ILE A 7 -9.62 -46.34 15.15
N PHE A 8 -8.96 -46.64 16.26
CA PHE A 8 -7.90 -45.78 16.80
C PHE A 8 -6.67 -45.73 15.87
N GLY A 9 -6.30 -46.86 15.27
CA GLY A 9 -5.24 -46.92 14.26
C GLY A 9 -5.55 -46.10 13.01
N LEU A 10 -6.80 -46.15 12.51
CA LEU A 10 -7.24 -45.31 11.39
C LEU A 10 -7.21 -43.82 11.73
N PHE A 11 -7.59 -43.44 12.95
CA PHE A 11 -7.50 -42.05 13.42
C PHE A 11 -6.06 -41.54 13.47
N ILE A 12 -5.12 -42.35 13.97
CA ILE A 12 -3.70 -41.99 14.01
C ILE A 12 -3.14 -41.81 12.59
N ILE A 13 -3.48 -42.71 11.66
CA ILE A 13 -3.04 -42.62 10.26
C ILE A 13 -3.62 -41.36 9.61
N PHE A 14 -4.89 -41.03 9.86
CA PHE A 14 -5.50 -39.82 9.35
C PHE A 14 -4.83 -38.55 9.91
N PHE A 15 -4.55 -38.52 11.22
CA PHE A 15 -3.87 -37.39 11.87
C PHE A 15 -2.45 -37.19 11.34
N LEU A 16 -1.71 -38.29 11.14
CA LEU A 16 -0.37 -38.26 10.52
C LEU A 16 -0.43 -37.77 9.07
N ALA A 17 -1.41 -38.23 8.28
CA ALA A 17 -1.58 -37.79 6.90
C ALA A 17 -1.89 -36.28 6.81
N VAL A 18 -2.78 -35.76 7.67
CA VAL A 18 -3.09 -34.33 7.74
C VAL A 18 -1.86 -33.51 8.18
N SER A 19 -1.09 -34.01 9.15
CA SER A 19 0.11 -33.33 9.65
C SER A 19 1.21 -33.28 8.58
N VAL A 20 1.43 -34.37 7.85
CA VAL A 20 2.38 -34.43 6.73
C VAL A 20 1.92 -33.52 5.59
N GLN A 21 0.61 -33.50 5.28
CA GLN A 21 0.06 -32.59 4.28
C GLN A 21 0.27 -31.12 4.65
N GLN A 22 0.12 -30.74 5.92
CA GLN A 22 0.41 -29.38 6.38
C GLN A 22 1.90 -29.03 6.31
N TYR A 23 2.80 -29.97 6.63
CA TYR A 23 4.25 -29.78 6.50
C TYR A 23 4.75 -29.74 5.05
N MET A 24 4.05 -30.42 4.14
CA MET A 24 4.37 -30.43 2.71
C MET A 24 3.74 -29.29 1.91
N MET A 25 2.84 -28.50 2.52
CA MET A 25 2.48 -27.22 1.92
C MET A 25 3.71 -26.31 2.04
N PRO A 26 4.35 -25.92 0.91
CA PRO A 26 5.41 -24.94 0.99
C PRO A 26 4.83 -23.70 1.69
N PRO A 27 5.58 -23.04 2.59
CA PRO A 27 5.17 -21.74 3.07
C PRO A 27 4.84 -20.91 1.83
N LYS A 28 3.73 -20.16 1.84
CA LYS A 28 3.45 -19.22 0.76
C LYS A 28 4.66 -18.30 0.67
N VAL A 29 5.53 -18.52 -0.30
CA VAL A 29 6.66 -17.65 -0.59
C VAL A 29 6.03 -16.34 -1.03
N GLN A 30 6.03 -15.38 -0.14
CA GLN A 30 5.63 -14.01 -0.47
C GLN A 30 6.87 -13.36 -1.07
N GLU A 31 6.86 -13.21 -2.38
CA GLU A 31 7.89 -12.42 -3.07
C GLU A 31 7.87 -11.00 -2.48
N SER A 32 9.04 -10.51 -2.05
CA SER A 32 9.16 -9.15 -1.53
C SER A 32 9.55 -8.20 -2.66
N ILE A 33 8.91 -7.03 -2.72
CA ILE A 33 9.33 -5.97 -3.63
C ILE A 33 10.79 -5.61 -3.33
N THR A 34 11.64 -5.67 -4.36
CA THR A 34 13.05 -5.27 -4.29
C THR A 34 13.30 -4.28 -5.41
N PHE A 35 13.83 -3.11 -5.07
CA PHE A 35 14.16 -2.11 -6.06
C PHE A 35 15.49 -2.42 -6.76
N PHE A 36 15.44 -2.48 -8.08
CA PHE A 36 16.62 -2.54 -8.95
C PHE A 36 16.69 -1.25 -9.79
N PRO A 37 17.85 -0.96 -10.44
CA PRO A 37 17.93 0.15 -11.38
C PRO A 37 16.80 0.10 -12.43
N ILE A 38 16.23 1.26 -12.75
CA ILE A 38 15.13 1.34 -13.70
C ILE A 38 15.62 1.04 -15.12
N ASP A 39 14.97 0.13 -15.84
CA ASP A 39 15.20 -0.06 -17.28
C ASP A 39 14.52 1.08 -18.06
N PRO A 40 15.29 1.97 -18.74
CA PRO A 40 14.72 3.08 -19.49
C PRO A 40 13.93 2.65 -20.73
N LYS A 41 14.05 1.38 -21.15
CA LYS A 41 13.37 0.83 -22.34
C LYS A 41 12.03 0.18 -22.02
N VAL A 42 11.66 0.07 -20.75
CA VAL A 42 10.43 -0.60 -20.31
C VAL A 42 9.50 0.39 -19.63
N THR A 43 8.28 0.48 -20.15
CA THR A 43 7.29 1.45 -19.69
C THR A 43 5.95 0.80 -19.42
N TYR A 44 5.23 1.36 -18.45
CA TYR A 44 3.82 1.04 -18.25
C TYR A 44 2.98 1.73 -19.32
N LYS A 45 2.23 0.93 -20.08
CA LYS A 45 1.22 1.42 -21.02
C LYS A 45 0.01 1.98 -20.28
N LYS A 46 -0.32 1.37 -19.14
CA LYS A 46 -1.48 1.72 -18.32
C LYS A 46 -1.23 1.41 -16.85
N ALA A 47 -1.68 2.29 -15.96
CA ALA A 47 -1.71 2.07 -14.52
C ALA A 47 -2.83 2.91 -13.92
N GLU A 48 -3.80 2.26 -13.28
CA GLU A 48 -5.01 2.89 -12.78
C GLU A 48 -5.42 2.30 -11.43
N THR A 49 -5.90 3.18 -10.57
CA THR A 49 -6.65 2.86 -9.36
C THR A 49 -8.02 3.50 -9.52
N ASN A 50 -9.09 2.77 -9.26
CA ASN A 50 -10.44 3.27 -9.32
C ASN A 50 -11.20 2.92 -8.04
N LEU A 51 -12.04 3.86 -7.61
CA LEU A 51 -12.93 3.78 -6.47
C LEU A 51 -14.29 4.20 -6.98
N GLU A 52 -15.26 3.33 -6.84
CA GLU A 52 -16.61 3.56 -7.33
C GLU A 52 -17.60 3.10 -6.29
N LEU A 53 -18.56 3.95 -5.94
CA LEU A 53 -19.64 3.56 -5.04
C LEU A 53 -20.71 2.82 -5.84
N ILE A 54 -20.92 1.56 -5.51
CA ILE A 54 -22.04 0.77 -6.03
C ILE A 54 -23.28 1.12 -5.21
N GLU A 55 -24.30 1.65 -5.88
CA GLU A 55 -25.57 2.05 -5.26
C GLU A 55 -26.44 0.84 -4.85
N THR A 56 -26.24 -0.34 -5.45
CA THR A 56 -26.98 -1.57 -5.13
C THR A 56 -26.07 -2.81 -5.10
N PRO A 57 -25.86 -3.47 -3.94
CA PRO A 57 -26.41 -3.14 -2.63
C PRO A 57 -25.83 -1.82 -2.11
N ALA A 58 -26.71 -0.96 -1.59
CA ALA A 58 -26.33 0.37 -1.11
C ALA A 58 -25.15 0.28 -0.15
N GLN A 59 -24.22 1.22 -0.29
CA GLN A 59 -23.05 1.38 0.58
C GLN A 59 -21.92 0.36 0.30
N THR A 60 -21.79 -0.16 -0.93
CA THR A 60 -20.64 -1.00 -1.30
C THR A 60 -19.67 -0.22 -2.17
N LEU A 61 -18.43 -0.05 -1.70
CA LEU A 61 -17.34 0.49 -2.50
C LEU A 61 -16.74 -0.62 -3.37
N ASN A 62 -16.71 -0.41 -4.67
CA ASN A 62 -15.85 -1.15 -5.57
C ASN A 62 -14.48 -0.49 -5.64
N TRP A 63 -13.43 -1.25 -5.33
CA TRP A 63 -12.05 -0.79 -5.41
C TRP A 63 -11.28 -1.68 -6.36
N LYS A 64 -10.72 -1.09 -7.41
CA LYS A 64 -10.00 -1.79 -8.47
C LYS A 64 -8.65 -1.13 -8.72
N ALA A 65 -7.62 -1.95 -8.89
CA ALA A 65 -6.35 -1.52 -9.43
C ALA A 65 -5.98 -2.37 -10.65
N SER A 66 -5.42 -1.75 -11.68
CA SER A 66 -4.96 -2.46 -12.86
C SER A 66 -3.74 -1.79 -13.48
N SER A 67 -2.86 -2.60 -14.05
CA SER A 67 -1.70 -2.09 -14.77
C SER A 67 -1.28 -3.02 -15.89
N THR A 68 -0.76 -2.43 -16.98
CA THR A 68 -0.26 -3.13 -18.16
C THR A 68 1.09 -2.55 -18.56
N LEU A 69 2.08 -3.43 -18.68
CA LEU A 69 3.44 -3.12 -19.12
C LEU A 69 3.56 -3.27 -20.64
N ASP A 70 4.58 -2.67 -21.25
CA ASP A 70 4.78 -2.77 -22.68
C ASP A 70 5.12 -4.19 -23.18
N ARG A 71 5.59 -5.05 -22.28
CA ARG A 71 5.98 -6.45 -22.48
C ARG A 71 5.75 -7.29 -21.20
N LYS A 72 5.95 -8.60 -21.29
CA LYS A 72 5.94 -9.48 -20.11
C LYS A 72 7.18 -9.23 -19.24
N ALA A 73 6.97 -9.14 -17.93
CA ALA A 73 8.04 -9.09 -16.94
C ALA A 73 8.30 -10.48 -16.35
N TYR A 74 9.49 -10.68 -15.77
CA TYR A 74 9.80 -11.90 -15.02
C TYR A 74 8.85 -12.03 -13.84
N LEU A 75 8.76 -10.97 -13.04
CA LEU A 75 7.84 -10.84 -11.91
C LEU A 75 7.10 -9.50 -12.00
N ARG A 76 5.80 -9.53 -11.75
CA ARG A 76 4.93 -8.37 -11.60
C ARG A 76 4.42 -8.36 -10.17
N GLN A 77 4.41 -7.19 -9.53
CA GLN A 77 3.87 -7.03 -8.17
C GLN A 77 3.15 -5.70 -8.10
N ASP A 78 1.87 -5.72 -7.72
CA ASP A 78 1.09 -4.51 -7.52
C ASP A 78 0.56 -4.50 -6.07
N ALA A 79 0.78 -3.40 -5.36
CA ALA A 79 0.41 -3.24 -3.96
C ALA A 79 -0.44 -1.98 -3.79
N SER A 80 -1.60 -2.10 -3.15
CA SER A 80 -2.56 -1.01 -3.00
C SER A 80 -3.04 -0.85 -1.57
N LEU A 81 -3.15 0.40 -1.14
CA LEU A 81 -3.57 0.80 0.20
C LEU A 81 -4.80 1.70 0.07
N LEU A 82 -5.87 1.38 0.79
CA LEU A 82 -7.09 2.18 0.86
C LEU A 82 -7.26 2.77 2.25
N TYR A 83 -7.33 4.09 2.29
CA TYR A 83 -7.56 4.88 3.48
C TYR A 83 -8.98 5.44 3.49
N SER A 84 -9.59 5.49 4.67
CA SER A 84 -10.84 6.18 4.96
C SER A 84 -10.60 7.17 6.08
N ASN A 85 -10.89 8.45 5.84
CA ASN A 85 -10.68 9.55 6.78
C ASN A 85 -9.27 9.51 7.41
N GLY A 86 -8.25 9.23 6.59
CA GLY A 86 -6.85 9.16 7.00
C GLY A 86 -6.40 7.87 7.69
N ARG A 87 -7.25 6.84 7.83
CA ARG A 87 -6.88 5.53 8.41
C ARG A 87 -6.98 4.40 7.40
N LEU A 88 -6.02 3.47 7.41
CA LEU A 88 -6.01 2.31 6.53
C LEU A 88 -7.19 1.40 6.85
N VAL A 89 -8.09 1.17 5.89
CA VAL A 89 -9.26 0.30 6.07
C VAL A 89 -9.14 -1.00 5.30
N SER A 90 -8.32 -1.03 4.25
CA SER A 90 -8.06 -2.24 3.49
C SER A 90 -6.77 -2.08 2.69
N GLU A 91 -6.22 -3.23 2.30
CA GLU A 91 -5.09 -3.36 1.39
C GLU A 91 -5.32 -4.54 0.46
N PHE A 92 -4.61 -4.57 -0.66
CA PHE A 92 -4.36 -5.79 -1.41
C PHE A 92 -2.97 -5.74 -2.05
N HIS A 93 -2.44 -6.92 -2.28
CA HIS A 93 -1.19 -7.12 -3.00
C HIS A 93 -1.27 -8.43 -3.76
N ASP A 94 -0.90 -8.41 -5.03
CA ASP A 94 -0.86 -9.59 -5.87
C ASP A 94 0.42 -9.56 -6.69
N TRP A 95 0.91 -10.75 -7.04
CA TRP A 95 2.08 -10.90 -7.85
C TRP A 95 1.87 -11.98 -8.91
N LYS A 96 2.47 -11.78 -10.07
CA LYS A 96 2.39 -12.71 -11.21
C LYS A 96 3.71 -12.82 -11.91
N GLN A 97 4.13 -14.04 -12.20
CA GLN A 97 5.28 -14.28 -13.06
C GLN A 97 4.89 -14.29 -14.55
N ASN A 98 5.83 -13.92 -15.42
CA ASN A 98 5.67 -14.02 -16.88
C ASN A 98 4.40 -13.32 -17.42
N SER A 99 4.03 -12.21 -16.80
CA SER A 99 2.82 -11.43 -17.12
C SER A 99 3.19 -10.00 -17.48
N ASP A 100 2.42 -9.40 -18.38
CA ASP A 100 2.44 -7.96 -18.66
C ASP A 100 1.31 -7.23 -17.93
N THR A 101 0.40 -7.94 -17.25
CA THR A 101 -0.83 -7.36 -16.69
C THR A 101 -1.13 -7.91 -15.30
N ILE A 102 -1.55 -7.01 -14.40
CA ILE A 102 -2.19 -7.34 -13.11
C ILE A 102 -3.51 -6.56 -13.02
N ILE A 103 -4.54 -7.24 -12.51
CA ILE A 103 -5.85 -6.66 -12.18
C ILE A 103 -6.24 -7.20 -10.81
N GLN A 104 -6.59 -6.31 -9.90
CA GLN A 104 -7.02 -6.62 -8.54
C GLN A 104 -8.31 -5.85 -8.25
N GLU A 105 -9.26 -6.49 -7.58
CA GLU A 105 -10.57 -5.90 -7.29
C GLU A 105 -11.09 -6.40 -5.95
N LYS A 106 -11.70 -5.51 -5.17
CA LYS A 106 -12.28 -5.82 -3.87
C LYS A 106 -13.51 -4.97 -3.64
N GLN A 107 -14.55 -5.57 -3.07
CA GLN A 107 -15.73 -4.86 -2.60
C GLN A 107 -15.66 -4.66 -1.09
N ILE A 108 -15.99 -3.46 -0.63
CA ILE A 108 -15.89 -3.07 0.78
C ILE A 108 -17.21 -2.42 1.20
N SER A 109 -17.81 -2.91 2.28
CA SER A 109 -19.00 -2.29 2.85
C SER A 109 -18.62 -1.01 3.60
N MET A 110 -19.27 0.09 3.24
CA MET A 110 -19.10 1.41 3.81
C MET A 110 -20.07 1.60 4.97
N LYS A 111 -19.59 2.20 6.07
CA LYS A 111 -20.37 2.39 7.31
C LYS A 111 -20.76 3.85 7.60
N GLY A 112 -20.28 4.80 6.81
CA GLY A 112 -20.57 6.22 6.96
C GLY A 112 -19.95 7.05 5.86
N SER A 113 -20.24 8.36 5.88
CA SER A 113 -19.60 9.33 5.00
C SER A 113 -18.09 9.35 5.24
N ALA A 114 -17.32 9.42 4.16
CA ALA A 114 -15.86 9.31 4.23
C ALA A 114 -15.17 10.02 3.07
N LEU A 115 -13.98 10.55 3.36
CA LEU A 115 -12.94 10.78 2.37
C LEU A 115 -12.16 9.47 2.18
N LEU A 116 -12.25 8.89 0.98
CA LEU A 116 -11.48 7.72 0.59
C LEU A 116 -10.28 8.12 -0.25
N GLN A 117 -9.12 7.55 0.07
CA GLN A 117 -7.88 7.78 -0.66
C GLN A 117 -7.20 6.43 -0.90
N ALA A 118 -7.05 6.05 -2.16
CA ALA A 118 -6.34 4.84 -2.56
C ALA A 118 -5.04 5.20 -3.27
N VAL A 119 -3.96 4.51 -2.91
CA VAL A 119 -2.66 4.61 -3.57
C VAL A 119 -2.20 3.22 -3.96
N THR A 120 -1.83 3.04 -5.21
CA THR A 120 -1.28 1.78 -5.73
C THR A 120 0.12 1.99 -6.29
N PHE A 121 1.02 1.10 -5.91
CA PHE A 121 2.31 0.92 -6.54
C PHE A 121 2.27 -0.26 -7.49
N HIS A 122 2.80 -0.05 -8.69
CA HIS A 122 2.91 -1.07 -9.72
C HIS A 122 4.39 -1.29 -9.99
N HIS A 123 4.82 -2.54 -9.85
CA HIS A 123 6.22 -2.93 -9.97
C HIS A 123 6.38 -4.08 -10.97
N ALA A 124 7.50 -4.06 -11.67
CA ALA A 124 7.93 -5.10 -12.57
C ALA A 124 9.43 -5.34 -12.37
N GLU A 125 9.79 -6.60 -12.22
CA GLU A 125 11.16 -7.10 -12.24
C GLU A 125 11.43 -7.72 -13.61
N LEU A 126 12.54 -7.31 -14.23
CA LEU A 126 12.94 -7.67 -15.57
C LEU A 126 14.28 -8.37 -15.51
N HIS A 127 14.37 -9.55 -16.11
CA HIS A 127 15.62 -10.28 -16.23
C HIS A 127 16.14 -10.13 -17.66
N GLU A 128 17.31 -9.51 -17.82
CA GLU A 128 18.01 -9.42 -19.10
C GLU A 128 19.04 -10.54 -19.26
N LYS A 129 19.59 -10.67 -20.47
CA LYS A 129 20.71 -11.57 -20.74
C LYS A 129 21.92 -11.12 -19.89
N LYS A 130 22.64 -12.09 -19.29
CA LYS A 130 23.78 -11.90 -18.36
C LYS A 130 23.40 -11.64 -16.90
N GLU A 131 22.25 -12.15 -16.42
CA GLU A 131 21.83 -12.07 -15.01
C GLU A 131 21.65 -10.64 -14.47
N LEU A 132 21.47 -9.66 -15.36
CA LEU A 132 21.14 -8.29 -14.95
C LEU A 132 19.65 -8.20 -14.64
N ILE A 133 19.33 -7.71 -13.45
CA ILE A 133 17.96 -7.50 -12.99
C ILE A 133 17.68 -5.99 -12.99
N PHE A 134 16.58 -5.61 -13.62
CA PHE A 134 16.10 -4.23 -13.66
C PHE A 134 14.67 -4.13 -13.12
N SER A 135 14.29 -2.92 -12.72
CA SER A 135 12.91 -2.61 -12.37
C SER A 135 12.24 -1.75 -13.44
N SER A 136 10.92 -1.84 -13.52
CA SER A 136 10.07 -0.77 -14.03
C SER A 136 8.98 -0.55 -13.00
N GLN A 137 8.59 0.71 -12.79
CA GLN A 137 7.62 1.04 -11.76
C GLN A 137 6.78 2.25 -12.13
N THR A 138 5.59 2.32 -11.54
CA THR A 138 4.73 3.51 -11.59
C THR A 138 3.76 3.50 -10.41
N MET A 139 3.06 4.61 -10.19
CA MET A 139 2.01 4.71 -9.20
C MET A 139 0.71 5.20 -9.83
N SER A 140 -0.39 4.80 -9.23
CA SER A 140 -1.70 5.38 -9.51
C SER A 140 -2.41 5.67 -8.19
N GLU A 141 -3.31 6.63 -8.20
CA GLU A 141 -4.06 7.04 -7.02
C GLU A 141 -5.49 7.40 -7.42
N HIS A 142 -6.41 7.30 -6.47
CA HIS A 142 -7.77 7.80 -6.65
C HIS A 142 -8.33 8.28 -5.32
N GLN A 143 -9.08 9.38 -5.38
CA GLN A 143 -9.74 9.98 -4.23
C GLN A 143 -11.24 10.07 -4.51
N LEU A 144 -12.05 9.66 -3.54
CA LEU A 144 -13.50 9.68 -3.65
C LEU A 144 -14.11 10.15 -2.33
N TYR A 145 -15.01 11.13 -2.38
CA TYR A 145 -15.84 11.47 -1.25
C TYR A 145 -17.12 10.64 -1.32
N ILE A 146 -17.53 10.10 -0.18
CA ILE A 146 -18.79 9.39 -0.03
C ILE A 146 -19.63 10.12 1.02
N ILE A 147 -20.89 10.37 0.70
CA ILE A 147 -21.91 10.86 1.62
C ILE A 147 -22.95 9.75 1.78
N LEU A 148 -23.08 9.23 3.00
CA LEU A 148 -24.12 8.27 3.36
C LEU A 148 -25.14 8.96 4.28
N LEU A 149 -26.36 9.16 3.79
CA LEU A 149 -27.47 9.76 4.51
C LEU A 149 -28.67 8.82 4.47
N ASN A 150 -28.93 8.13 5.57
CA ASN A 150 -30.01 7.14 5.69
C ASN A 150 -29.94 6.07 4.58
N SER A 151 -30.83 6.18 3.59
CA SER A 151 -30.97 5.29 2.43
C SER A 151 -30.33 5.82 1.14
N GLU A 152 -29.81 7.06 1.14
CA GLU A 152 -29.13 7.65 0.00
C GLU A 152 -27.61 7.56 0.19
N ALA A 153 -26.94 7.14 -0.88
CA ALA A 153 -25.50 7.05 -0.96
C ALA A 153 -25.06 7.85 -2.19
N LYS A 154 -24.28 8.90 -1.99
CA LYS A 154 -23.74 9.74 -3.07
C LYS A 154 -22.23 9.73 -3.00
N SER A 155 -21.58 9.82 -4.16
CA SER A 155 -20.14 9.97 -4.21
C SER A 155 -19.72 10.97 -5.27
N PHE A 156 -18.64 11.70 -5.01
CA PHE A 156 -18.10 12.69 -5.92
C PHE A 156 -16.59 12.78 -5.77
N ILE A 157 -15.92 13.23 -6.84
CA ILE A 157 -14.47 13.52 -6.85
C ILE A 157 -14.26 15.02 -6.68
N THR A 158 -14.92 15.79 -7.55
CA THR A 158 -14.96 17.26 -7.51
C THR A 158 -16.36 17.68 -7.08
N PRO A 159 -16.51 18.55 -6.06
CA PRO A 159 -17.83 18.97 -5.62
C PRO A 159 -18.48 19.93 -6.63
N GLU A 160 -19.70 19.64 -7.04
CA GLU A 160 -20.49 20.43 -7.99
C GLU A 160 -21.61 21.21 -7.28
N SER A 161 -22.10 20.73 -6.13
CA SER A 161 -23.13 21.38 -5.33
C SER A 161 -22.59 22.08 -4.06
N LEU A 162 -23.41 22.91 -3.41
CA LEU A 162 -23.07 23.51 -2.11
C LEU A 162 -22.92 22.43 -1.03
N ASP A 163 -23.85 21.49 -0.96
CA ASP A 163 -23.81 20.37 -0.02
C ASP A 163 -22.51 19.54 -0.16
N GLU A 164 -22.07 19.24 -1.39
CA GLU A 164 -20.82 18.52 -1.63
C GLU A 164 -19.59 19.33 -1.21
N LYS A 165 -19.60 20.66 -1.38
CA LYS A 165 -18.51 21.53 -0.91
C LYS A 165 -18.42 21.52 0.62
N GLU A 166 -19.56 21.59 1.30
CA GLU A 166 -19.62 21.51 2.77
C GLU A 166 -19.12 20.16 3.28
N TRP A 167 -19.55 19.06 2.65
CA TRP A 167 -19.10 17.71 3.00
C TRP A 167 -17.61 17.51 2.74
N LYS A 168 -17.12 17.98 1.60
CA LYS A 168 -15.68 17.97 1.30
C LYS A 168 -14.90 18.69 2.38
N GLN A 169 -15.27 19.95 2.67
CA GLN A 169 -14.59 20.75 3.68
C GLN A 169 -14.58 20.05 5.04
N LYS A 170 -15.73 19.55 5.48
CA LYS A 170 -15.86 18.84 6.75
C LYS A 170 -14.98 17.60 6.82
N LEU A 171 -15.01 16.75 5.79
CA LEU A 171 -14.23 15.51 5.74
C LEU A 171 -12.73 15.78 5.66
N ASP A 172 -12.33 16.80 4.90
CA ASP A 172 -10.93 17.23 4.79
C ASP A 172 -10.41 17.77 6.12
N GLU A 173 -11.11 18.73 6.74
CA GLU A 173 -10.71 19.33 8.01
C GLU A 173 -10.61 18.29 9.12
N GLN A 174 -11.56 17.34 9.17
CA GLN A 174 -11.53 16.24 10.13
C GLN A 174 -10.34 15.32 9.90
N THR A 175 -10.09 14.93 8.65
CA THR A 175 -8.99 14.04 8.27
C THR A 175 -7.64 14.70 8.54
N GLU A 176 -7.46 15.94 8.09
CA GLU A 176 -6.23 16.69 8.25
C GLU A 176 -5.91 16.92 9.73
N ARG A 177 -6.89 17.35 10.54
CA ARG A 177 -6.68 17.52 11.98
C ARG A 177 -6.22 16.23 12.65
N MET A 178 -6.83 15.10 12.31
CA MET A 178 -6.46 13.80 12.87
C MET A 178 -5.04 13.40 12.45
N LEU A 179 -4.70 13.55 11.17
CA LEU A 179 -3.37 13.24 10.64
C LEU A 179 -2.29 14.14 11.25
N GLN A 180 -2.53 15.45 11.35
CA GLN A 180 -1.59 16.39 11.97
C GLN A 180 -1.32 16.04 13.43
N LEU A 181 -2.35 15.65 14.21
CA LEU A 181 -2.15 15.20 15.59
C LEU A 181 -1.27 13.95 15.67
N SER A 182 -1.54 12.95 14.83
CA SER A 182 -0.73 11.73 14.72
C SER A 182 0.72 12.03 14.32
N TRP A 183 0.92 12.81 13.27
CA TRP A 183 2.24 13.16 12.77
C TRP A 183 3.03 14.00 13.77
N ASN A 184 2.42 15.01 14.39
CA ASN A 184 3.10 15.84 15.40
C ASN A 184 3.56 15.01 16.61
N LYS A 185 2.73 14.05 17.04
CA LYS A 185 3.11 13.09 18.08
C LYS A 185 4.30 12.24 17.67
N GLY A 186 4.30 11.71 16.45
CA GLY A 186 5.43 10.92 15.94
C GLY A 186 6.71 11.73 15.73
N VAL A 187 6.60 12.94 15.17
CA VAL A 187 7.70 13.89 15.01
C VAL A 187 8.33 14.23 16.35
N GLY A 188 7.51 14.52 17.37
CA GLY A 188 7.98 14.75 18.73
C GLY A 188 8.63 13.51 19.34
N HIS A 189 7.99 12.34 19.23
CA HIS A 189 8.49 11.09 19.78
C HIS A 189 9.89 10.71 19.24
N TYR A 190 10.10 10.87 17.95
CA TYR A 190 11.38 10.55 17.29
C TYR A 190 12.32 11.75 17.15
N SER A 191 11.96 12.92 17.69
CA SER A 191 12.76 14.15 17.61
C SER A 191 13.15 14.54 16.17
N ILE A 192 12.20 14.39 15.24
CA ILE A 192 12.43 14.66 13.81
C ILE A 192 12.50 16.17 13.59
N LYS A 193 13.60 16.64 12.98
CA LYS A 193 13.75 18.04 12.57
C LYS A 193 13.14 18.24 11.18
N LEU A 194 11.87 18.66 11.13
CA LEU A 194 11.10 18.77 9.89
C LEU A 194 11.76 19.64 8.81
N ASP A 195 12.50 20.69 9.18
CA ASP A 195 13.22 21.57 8.25
C ASP A 195 14.28 20.85 7.40
N ASN A 196 14.70 19.65 7.82
CA ASN A 196 15.64 18.81 7.07
C ASN A 196 14.97 17.97 5.98
N TYR A 197 13.64 18.04 5.83
CA TYR A 197 12.87 17.15 4.99
C TYR A 197 11.86 17.90 4.11
N GLN A 198 11.60 17.32 2.95
CA GLN A 198 10.36 17.54 2.22
C GLN A 198 9.31 16.56 2.74
N ALA A 199 8.18 17.08 3.23
CA ALA A 199 7.16 16.31 3.93
C ALA A 199 5.87 16.23 3.11
N PHE A 200 5.40 15.02 2.81
CA PHE A 200 4.16 14.79 2.06
C PHE A 200 3.41 13.58 2.61
N PRO A 201 2.06 13.61 2.68
CA PRO A 201 1.28 12.42 2.95
C PRO A 201 1.48 11.39 1.83
N LEU A 202 1.49 10.09 2.14
CA LEU A 202 1.59 9.03 1.13
C LEU A 202 0.48 9.13 0.07
N SER A 203 -0.72 9.59 0.46
CA SER A 203 -1.87 9.81 -0.42
C SER A 203 -1.68 10.90 -1.47
N GLU A 204 -0.66 11.76 -1.34
CA GLU A 204 -0.32 12.75 -2.36
C GLU A 204 0.99 12.41 -3.10
N PHE A 205 1.68 11.34 -2.68
CA PHE A 205 3.06 11.11 -3.07
C PHE A 205 3.20 10.90 -4.57
N ASN A 206 2.26 10.19 -5.22
CA ASN A 206 2.28 9.99 -6.66
C ASN A 206 2.23 11.32 -7.43
N ARG A 207 1.31 12.22 -7.06
CA ARG A 207 1.24 13.56 -7.66
C ARG A 207 2.53 14.36 -7.45
N ARG A 208 3.13 14.29 -6.26
CA ARG A 208 4.36 15.04 -5.91
C ARG A 208 5.60 14.50 -6.60
N SER A 209 5.68 13.19 -6.83
CA SER A 209 6.83 12.53 -7.43
C SER A 209 6.68 12.26 -8.93
N LYS A 210 5.57 12.68 -9.57
CA LYS A 210 5.21 12.32 -10.94
C LYS A 210 6.29 12.68 -11.97
N GLU A 211 6.91 13.85 -11.82
CA GLU A 211 8.02 14.28 -12.66
C GLU A 211 9.35 14.18 -11.93
N SER A 212 9.48 14.93 -10.83
CA SER A 212 10.62 14.89 -9.93
C SER A 212 10.27 15.55 -8.61
N LEU A 213 10.83 15.05 -7.51
CA LEU A 213 10.81 15.77 -6.23
C LEU A 213 11.70 17.02 -6.31
N SER A 214 11.41 18.03 -5.50
CA SER A 214 12.15 19.30 -5.55
C SER A 214 13.63 19.07 -5.23
N GLY A 215 14.54 19.48 -6.11
CA GLY A 215 15.98 19.25 -5.96
C GLY A 215 16.46 17.84 -6.33
N PHE A 216 15.58 16.95 -6.79
CA PHE A 216 15.91 15.61 -7.28
C PHE A 216 15.77 15.57 -8.81
N SER A 217 16.61 14.78 -9.47
CA SER A 217 16.42 14.39 -10.85
C SER A 217 15.31 13.34 -10.98
N LYS A 218 14.93 12.99 -12.20
CA LYS A 218 13.95 11.93 -12.47
C LYS A 218 14.43 10.57 -11.97
N SER A 219 15.71 10.24 -12.16
CA SER A 219 16.28 8.96 -11.72
C SER A 219 16.40 8.90 -10.19
N GLU A 220 16.81 9.99 -9.54
CA GLU A 220 16.85 10.06 -8.08
C GLU A 220 15.43 9.94 -7.49
N THR A 221 14.45 10.62 -8.09
CA THR A 221 13.04 10.50 -7.68
C THR A 221 12.52 9.07 -7.84
N ALA A 222 12.84 8.40 -8.94
CA ALA A 222 12.48 7.00 -9.14
C ALA A 222 13.10 6.09 -8.06
N ARG A 223 14.35 6.34 -7.66
CA ARG A 223 15.00 5.62 -6.57
C ARG A 223 14.28 5.85 -5.23
N VAL A 224 13.91 7.09 -4.92
CA VAL A 224 13.12 7.41 -3.71
C VAL A 224 11.80 6.64 -3.70
N VAL A 225 11.07 6.64 -4.82
CA VAL A 225 9.80 5.91 -4.96
C VAL A 225 10.01 4.40 -4.75
N GLY A 226 11.04 3.82 -5.39
CA GLY A 226 11.34 2.40 -5.29
C GLY A 226 11.68 1.96 -3.86
N ASN A 227 12.62 2.66 -3.23
CA ASN A 227 13.04 2.38 -1.86
C ASN A 227 11.90 2.61 -0.85
N LEU A 228 11.06 3.63 -1.06
CA LEU A 228 9.87 3.84 -0.23
C LEU A 228 8.95 2.63 -0.27
N TRP A 229 8.59 2.16 -1.47
CA TRP A 229 7.64 1.07 -1.62
C TRP A 229 8.21 -0.29 -1.25
N GLU A 230 9.50 -0.54 -1.48
CA GLU A 230 10.19 -1.70 -0.90
C GLU A 230 10.08 -1.69 0.63
N GLY A 231 10.38 -0.55 1.26
CA GLY A 231 10.29 -0.39 2.71
C GLY A 231 8.88 -0.57 3.26
N LEU A 232 7.89 0.06 2.63
CA LEU A 232 6.48 -0.05 3.00
C LEU A 232 5.96 -1.48 2.80
N TYR A 233 6.32 -2.14 1.70
CA TYR A 233 5.90 -3.51 1.46
C TYR A 233 6.40 -4.43 2.58
N LYS A 234 7.70 -4.40 2.85
CA LYS A 234 8.37 -5.29 3.81
C LYS A 234 8.00 -5.05 5.27
N ASN A 235 7.69 -3.80 5.65
CA ASN A 235 7.60 -3.41 7.06
C ASN A 235 6.27 -2.76 7.47
N TYR A 236 5.34 -2.60 6.53
CA TYR A 236 4.01 -2.07 6.81
C TYR A 236 2.94 -2.99 6.23
N LEU A 237 2.97 -3.22 4.91
CA LEU A 237 1.94 -3.96 4.19
C LEU A 237 1.91 -5.46 4.52
N LEU A 238 3.08 -6.09 4.70
CA LEU A 238 3.16 -7.48 5.21
C LEU A 238 2.92 -7.59 6.73
N GLY A 239 2.67 -6.48 7.41
CA GLY A 239 2.59 -6.39 8.86
C GLY A 239 3.63 -5.44 9.44
N ILE A 240 3.21 -4.64 10.42
CA ILE A 240 4.06 -3.69 11.13
C ILE A 240 4.92 -4.46 12.13
N LYS A 241 6.22 -4.52 11.87
CA LYS A 241 7.20 -5.09 12.80
C LYS A 241 7.52 -4.08 13.89
N LYS A 242 7.24 -4.44 15.14
CA LYS A 242 7.53 -3.61 16.32
C LYS A 242 8.93 -3.86 16.85
N ALA A 243 9.40 -2.97 17.72
CA ALA A 243 10.70 -3.08 18.37
C ALA A 243 10.82 -4.33 19.26
N ASP A 244 9.71 -4.83 19.80
CA ASP A 244 9.65 -6.06 20.58
C ASP A 244 9.63 -7.34 19.71
N GLY A 245 9.71 -7.21 18.39
CA GLY A 245 9.68 -8.32 17.43
C GLY A 245 8.29 -8.82 17.08
N THR A 246 7.23 -8.25 17.68
CA THR A 246 5.84 -8.61 17.33
C THR A 246 5.44 -8.01 15.98
N ILE A 247 4.51 -8.67 15.30
CA ILE A 247 3.93 -8.20 14.04
C ILE A 247 2.47 -7.83 14.29
N GLU A 248 2.12 -6.57 14.03
CA GLU A 248 0.75 -6.07 14.10
C GLU A 248 0.19 -5.80 12.70
N SER A 249 -1.13 -5.96 12.53
CA SER A 249 -1.80 -5.60 11.29
C SER A 249 -1.68 -4.09 11.02
N PRO A 250 -1.42 -3.66 9.77
CA PRO A 250 -1.41 -2.24 9.44
C PRO A 250 -2.80 -1.61 9.44
N ILE A 251 -3.88 -2.41 9.43
CA ILE A 251 -5.25 -1.91 9.40
C ILE A 251 -5.53 -1.01 10.62
N GLY A 252 -6.13 0.14 10.35
CA GLY A 252 -6.42 1.20 11.32
C GLY A 252 -5.27 2.20 11.51
N SER A 253 -4.09 1.94 10.94
CA SER A 253 -2.96 2.87 11.01
C SER A 253 -3.21 4.12 10.17
N THR A 254 -2.60 5.24 10.53
CA THR A 254 -2.76 6.52 9.81
C THR A 254 -2.02 6.52 8.47
N ILE A 255 -2.45 7.37 7.53
CA ILE A 255 -1.66 7.66 6.32
C ILE A 255 -0.23 8.04 6.74
N PRO A 256 0.80 7.36 6.19
CA PRO A 256 2.18 7.71 6.50
C PRO A 256 2.51 9.13 6.03
N LEU A 257 3.20 9.90 6.87
CA LEU A 257 3.93 11.09 6.46
C LEU A 257 5.28 10.66 5.90
N ILE A 258 5.49 10.91 4.61
CA ILE A 258 6.74 10.64 3.93
C ILE A 258 7.64 11.86 4.06
N LEU A 259 8.83 11.65 4.61
CA LEU A 259 9.84 12.67 4.86
C LEU A 259 11.08 12.32 4.03
N VAL A 260 11.27 13.01 2.92
CA VAL A 260 12.44 12.81 2.05
C VAL A 260 13.53 13.78 2.48
N SER A 261 14.72 13.29 2.83
CA SER A 261 15.76 14.17 3.35
C SER A 261 16.29 15.12 2.27
N ASN A 262 16.50 16.38 2.64
CA ASN A 262 16.97 17.41 1.72
C ASN A 262 18.40 17.12 1.21
N ASP A 263 19.19 16.39 2.00
CA ASP A 263 20.54 15.92 1.63
C ASP A 263 20.54 14.62 0.80
N LYS A 264 19.35 14.10 0.44
CA LYS A 264 19.14 12.88 -0.36
C LYS A 264 19.67 11.59 0.26
N SER A 265 20.12 11.60 1.52
CA SER A 265 20.72 10.42 2.16
C SER A 265 19.70 9.34 2.55
N HIS A 266 18.46 9.73 2.87
CA HIS A 266 17.45 8.80 3.36
C HIS A 266 16.03 9.34 3.18
N LEU A 267 15.05 8.45 3.34
CA LEU A 267 13.66 8.81 3.55
C LEU A 267 13.14 8.17 4.83
N LEU A 268 12.13 8.81 5.42
CA LEU A 268 11.37 8.27 6.54
C LEU A 268 9.90 8.13 6.13
N ALA A 269 9.24 7.08 6.61
CA ALA A 269 7.80 6.97 6.61
C ALA A 269 7.30 6.88 8.06
N LEU A 270 6.62 7.93 8.51
CA LEU A 270 6.08 8.05 9.85
C LEU A 270 4.58 7.74 9.84
N THR A 271 4.14 6.76 10.61
CA THR A 271 2.72 6.41 10.79
C THR A 271 2.39 6.19 12.25
N GLU A 272 1.11 6.11 12.58
CA GLU A 272 0.62 5.71 13.90
C GLU A 272 -0.29 4.49 13.73
N THR A 273 -0.08 3.44 14.53
CA THR A 273 -0.89 2.21 14.49
C THR A 273 -2.34 2.47 14.94
N ALA A 274 -3.22 1.48 14.77
CA ALA A 274 -4.59 1.53 15.29
C ALA A 274 -4.65 1.77 16.81
N LYS A 275 -3.62 1.35 17.55
CA LYS A 275 -3.50 1.52 19.02
C LYS A 275 -2.88 2.84 19.42
N GLY A 276 -2.54 3.71 18.47
CA GLY A 276 -1.91 4.98 18.74
C GLY A 276 -0.40 4.90 18.97
N GLU A 277 0.28 3.85 18.50
CA GLU A 277 1.73 3.73 18.63
C GLU A 277 2.42 4.38 17.42
N PRO A 278 3.30 5.38 17.59
CA PRO A 278 4.10 5.92 16.50
C PRO A 278 5.08 4.87 15.96
N ILE A 279 5.19 4.77 14.64
CA ILE A 279 6.10 3.87 13.93
C ILE A 279 6.87 4.68 12.91
N LEU A 280 8.21 4.53 12.92
CA LEU A 280 9.09 5.17 11.96
C LEU A 280 9.86 4.13 11.16
N LEU A 281 9.63 4.12 9.85
CA LEU A 281 10.42 3.34 8.91
C LEU A 281 11.49 4.24 8.30
N ARG A 282 12.75 3.83 8.38
CA ARG A 282 13.87 4.53 7.74
C ARG A 282 14.39 3.71 6.57
N GLN A 283 14.53 4.33 5.40
CA GLN A 283 15.13 3.73 4.22
C GLN A 283 16.29 4.60 3.76
N LEU A 284 17.46 3.99 3.54
CA LEU A 284 18.58 4.69 2.95
C LEU A 284 18.33 4.86 1.45
N ILE A 285 18.72 6.01 0.91
CA ILE A 285 18.75 6.24 -0.54
C ILE A 285 20.22 6.05 -0.92
N SER A 286 20.66 4.79 -1.06
CA SER A 286 22.04 4.49 -1.42
C SER A 286 22.32 4.95 -2.85
N ASP A 287 23.46 5.61 -3.05
CA ASP A 287 24.16 5.58 -4.33
C ASP A 287 24.85 4.21 -4.43
N THR A 288 24.20 3.28 -5.12
CA THR A 288 24.96 2.17 -5.71
C THR A 288 25.76 2.76 -6.86
N ASP A 289 27.02 3.11 -6.56
CA ASP A 289 28.10 3.17 -7.55
C ASP A 289 28.34 1.78 -8.17
#